data_AF-A0A420CMX6-F1
#
_entry.id   AF-A0A420CMX6-F1
#
_cell.length_a   1.000
_cell.length_b   1.000
_cell.length_c   1.000
_cell.angle_alpha   90.00
_cell.angle_beta   90.00
_cell.angle_gamma   90.00
#
_symmetry.space_group_name_H-M   'P 1'
#
loop_
_entity.id
_entity.type
_entity.pdbx_description
1 polymer ?
#
loop_
_entity_poly.entity_id
_entity_poly.type
_entity_poly.pdbx_seq_one_letter_code
_entity_poly.pdbx_strand_id
1 'polypeptide(L)' 'MNYKKILLLSILLIILSVIMFLTGIGLFAYKGNQVDPLIVKLGEISFVFWIPTLVLGILLFFISIVLLGRNKSK' A
#
# COMPACT_ATOMS: atom_id res chain seq x y z
N MET A 1 19.68 -13.52 0.44
CA MET A 1 18.39 -12.80 0.40
C MET A 1 18.65 -11.31 0.23
N ASN A 2 18.18 -10.68 -0.86
CA ASN A 2 18.50 -9.29 -1.17
C ASN A 2 17.63 -8.33 -0.35
N TYR A 3 18.03 -8.02 0.89
CA TYR A 3 17.31 -7.10 1.79
C TYR A 3 17.01 -5.73 1.18
N LYS A 4 17.89 -5.24 0.27
CA LYS A 4 17.65 -4.00 -0.50
C LYS A 4 16.39 -4.09 -1.37
N LYS A 5 16.13 -5.26 -1.97
CA LYS A 5 14.92 -5.49 -2.78
C LYS A 5 13.66 -5.55 -1.91
N ILE A 6 13.75 -6.16 -0.72
CA ILE A 6 12.63 -6.23 0.24
C ILE A 6 12.30 -4.82 0.76
N LEU A 7 13.32 -4.01 1.05
CA LEU A 7 13.15 -2.62 1.45
C LEU A 7 12.46 -1.80 0.35
N LEU A 8 12.90 -1.92 -0.91
CA LEU A 8 12.25 -1.26 -2.03
C LEU A 8 10.78 -1.70 -2.18
N LEU A 9 10.52 -3.02 -2.10
CA LEU A 9 9.16 -3.57 -2.19
C LEU A 9 8.25 -3.04 -1.07
N SER A 10 8.76 -2.94 0.16
CA SER A 10 8.00 -2.43 1.31
C SER A 10 7.60 -0.96 1.13
N ILE A 11 8.50 -0.13 0.60
CA ILE A 11 8.21 1.28 0.29
C ILE A 11 7.16 1.37 -0.81
N LEU A 12 7.28 0.56 -1.87
CA LEU A 12 6.29 0.51 -2.95
C LEU A 12 4.91 0.08 -2.45
N LEU A 13 4.82 -0.89 -1.54
CA LEU A 13 3.55 -1.30 -0.92
C LEU A 13 2.92 -0.19 -0.09
N ILE A 14 3.73 0.56 0.66
CA ILE A 14 3.25 1.73 1.43
C ILE A 14 2.70 2.78 0.47
N ILE A 15 3.45 3.15 -0.58
CA ILE A 15 3.00 4.11 -1.60
C ILE A 15 1.71 3.62 -2.27
N LEU A 16 1.64 2.35 -2.63
CA LEU A 16 0.45 1.75 -3.25
C LEU A 16 -0.76 1.86 -2.31
N SER A 17 -0.60 1.60 -1.01
CA SER A 17 -1.67 1.75 -0.03
C SER A 17 -2.19 3.19 0.06
N VAL A 18 -1.30 4.19 -0.02
CA VAL A 18 -1.68 5.61 -0.04
C VAL A 18 -2.47 5.93 -1.31
N ILE A 19 -2.03 5.44 -2.48
CA ILE A 19 -2.77 5.62 -3.73
C ILE A 19 -4.17 4.99 -3.61
N MET A 20 -4.27 3.76 -3.10
CA MET A 20 -5.54 3.06 -2.89
C MET A 20 -6.47 3.80 -1.93
N PHE A 21 -5.92 4.41 -0.87
CA PHE A 21 -6.69 5.22 0.05
C PHE A 21 -7.23 6.50 -0.63
N LEU A 22 -6.38 7.22 -1.36
CA LEU A 22 -6.75 8.46 -2.06
C LEU A 22 -7.78 8.20 -3.16
N THR A 23 -7.62 7.12 -3.93
CA THR A 23 -8.59 6.74 -4.98
C THR A 23 -9.89 6.26 -4.36
N GLY A 24 -9.83 5.44 -3.31
CA GLY A 24 -11.00 4.98 -2.57
C GLY A 24 -11.82 6.13 -2.00
N ILE A 25 -11.19 7.04 -1.24
CA ILE A 25 -11.90 8.18 -0.64
C ILE A 25 -12.40 9.17 -1.69
N GLY A 26 -11.65 9.38 -2.78
CA GLY A 26 -12.06 10.25 -3.88
C GLY A 26 -13.32 9.74 -4.58
N LEU A 27 -13.42 8.42 -4.79
CA LEU A 27 -14.60 7.78 -5.36
C LEU A 27 -15.79 7.74 -4.39
N PHE A 28 -15.55 7.55 -3.09
CA PHE A 28 -16.61 7.67 -2.07
C PHE A 28 -17.15 9.09 -1.91
N ALA A 29 -16.29 10.11 -2.04
CA ALA A 29 -16.68 11.51 -1.92
C ALA A 29 -17.33 12.06 -3.20
N TYR A 30 -17.16 11.38 -4.33
CA TYR A 30 -17.72 11.80 -5.61
C TYR A 30 -19.25 11.62 -5.62
N LYS A 31 -19.98 12.74 -5.60
CA LYS A 31 -21.45 12.78 -5.73
C LYS A 31 -21.93 13.19 -7.12
N GLY A 32 -21.05 13.21 -8.12
CA GLY A 32 -21.37 13.57 -9.50
C GLY A 32 -22.11 12.47 -10.26
N ASN A 33 -22.72 12.84 -11.38
CA ASN A 33 -23.61 11.97 -12.15
C ASN A 33 -22.83 10.81 -12.83
N GLN A 34 -23.36 9.59 -12.70
CA GLN A 34 -23.02 8.38 -13.48
C GLN A 34 -21.52 8.04 -13.57
N VAL A 35 -20.90 7.68 -12.45
CA VAL A 35 -19.65 6.90 -12.48
C VAL A 35 -19.98 5.47 -12.94
N ASP A 36 -19.19 4.93 -13.87
CA ASP A 36 -19.34 3.55 -14.33
C ASP A 36 -19.35 2.60 -13.11
N PRO A 37 -20.32 1.68 -12.98
CA PRO A 37 -20.39 0.73 -11.88
C PRO A 37 -19.09 -0.03 -11.63
N LEU A 38 -18.28 -0.26 -12.66
CA LEU A 38 -16.96 -0.89 -12.53
C LEU A 38 -15.99 -0.03 -11.73
N ILE A 39 -15.96 1.27 -12.00
CA ILE A 39 -15.06 2.22 -11.33
C ILE A 39 -15.44 2.35 -9.85
N VAL A 40 -16.73 2.36 -9.53
CA VAL A 40 -17.22 2.36 -8.15
C VAL A 40 -16.74 1.11 -7.40
N LYS A 41 -16.91 -0.08 -7.98
CA LYS A 41 -16.41 -1.34 -7.38
C LYS A 41 -14.90 -1.35 -7.20
N LEU A 42 -14.14 -0.82 -8.16
CA LEU A 42 -12.69 -0.66 -8.04
C LEU A 42 -12.30 0.26 -6.89
N GLY A 43 -13.04 1.34 -6.67
CA GLY A 43 -12.88 2.25 -5.53
C GLY A 43 -13.17 1.58 -4.20
N GLU A 44 -14.26 0.83 -4.10
CA GLU A 44 -14.62 0.05 -2.91
C GLU A 44 -13.55 -0.98 -2.55
N ILE A 45 -13.10 -1.77 -3.54
CA ILE A 45 -12.03 -2.76 -3.34
C ILE A 45 -10.74 -2.04 -2.89
N SER A 46 -10.38 -0.93 -3.55
CA SER A 46 -9.19 -0.16 -3.16
C SER A 46 -9.29 0.34 -1.72
N PHE A 47 -10.48 0.79 -1.29
CA PHE A 47 -10.73 1.26 0.07
C PHE A 47 -10.88 0.14 1.12
N VAL A 48 -11.18 -1.10 0.73
CA VAL A 48 -11.14 -2.23 1.66
C VAL A 48 -9.71 -2.72 1.84
N PHE A 49 -8.93 -2.76 0.75
CA PHE A 49 -7.59 -3.34 0.74
C PHE A 49 -6.46 -2.37 1.10
N TRP A 50 -6.68 -1.05 1.22
CA TRP A 50 -5.60 -0.13 1.59
C TRP A 50 -5.05 -0.41 2.99
N ILE A 51 -5.88 -0.68 4.01
CA ILE A 51 -5.39 -0.96 5.38
C ILE A 51 -4.56 -2.25 5.42
N PRO A 52 -5.04 -3.41 4.94
CA PRO A 52 -4.22 -4.62 4.90
C PRO A 52 -2.90 -4.43 4.14
N THR A 53 -2.93 -3.71 3.02
CA THR A 53 -1.74 -3.42 2.21
C THR A 53 -0.74 -2.54 2.96
N LEU A 54 -1.23 -1.51 3.66
CA LEU A 54 -0.41 -0.62 4.49
C LEU A 54 0.25 -1.40 5.63
N VAL A 55 -0.51 -2.23 6.34
CA VAL A 55 0.00 -3.07 7.44
C VAL A 55 1.09 -4.01 6.94
N LEU A 56 0.87 -4.69 5.81
CA LEU A 56 1.89 -5.56 5.20
C LEU A 56 3.15 -4.77 4.79
N GLY A 57 2.98 -3.60 4.19
CA GLY A 57 4.10 -2.72 3.81
C GLY A 57 4.94 -2.29 5.01
N ILE A 58 4.30 -1.86 6.09
CA ILE A 58 4.96 -1.46 7.35
C ILE A 58 5.71 -2.64 7.98
N LEU A 59 5.08 -3.82 8.07
CA LEU A 59 5.72 -5.02 8.63
C LEU A 59 6.97 -5.41 7.84
N LEU A 60 6.87 -5.45 6.51
CA LEU A 60 8.00 -5.75 5.62
C LEU A 60 9.12 -4.70 5.73
N PHE A 61 8.77 -3.43 5.95
CA PHE A 61 9.72 -2.34 6.15
C PHE A 61 10.53 -2.54 7.43
N PHE A 62 9.87 -2.84 8.56
CA PHE A 62 10.55 -3.15 9.82
C PHE A 62 11.47 -4.37 9.69
N ILE A 63 10.99 -5.45 9.08
CA ILE A 63 11.81 -6.65 8.83
C ILE A 63 13.06 -6.28 8.01
N SER A 64 12.90 -5.46 6.97
CA SER A 64 14.01 -5.03 6.12
C SER A 64 15.05 -4.19 6.88
N ILE A 65 14.61 -3.30 7.77
CA ILE A 65 15.50 -2.50 8.63
C ILE A 65 16.27 -3.40 9.60
N VAL A 66 15.59 -4.34 10.26
CA VAL A 66 16.22 -5.29 11.19
C VAL A 66 17.29 -6.12 10.47
N LEU A 67 16.99 -6.62 9.27
CA LEU A 67 17.94 -7.36 8.44
C LEU A 67 19.14 -6.50 8.00
N LEU A 68 18.90 -5.24 7.63
CA LEU A 68 19.95 -4.29 7.26
C LEU A 68 20.89 -4.02 8.44
N GLY A 69 20.34 -3.83 9.65
CA GLY A 69 21.11 -3.63 10.88
C GLY A 69 21.98 -4.84 11.22
N ARG A 70 21.43 -6.06 11.11
CA ARG A 70 22.20 -7.31 11.34
C ARG A 70 23.34 -7.49 10.34
N ASN A 71 23.16 -7.08 9.08
CA ASN A 71 24.21 -7.20 8.06
C ASN A 71 25.35 -6.20 8.25
N LYS A 72 25.12 -5.03 8.87
CA LYS A 72 26.19 -4.06 9.18
C LYS A 72 27.04 -4.45 10.39
N SER A 73 26.53 -5.32 11.27
CA SER A 73 27.20 -5.76 12.50
C SER A 73 28.10 -6.99 12.29
N LYS A 74 28.06 -7.61 11.12
CA LYS A 74 28.99 -8.66 10.69
C LYS A 74 30.03 -8.07 9.76
#